data_AF-A0A7W1V6W4-F1
#
_entry.id   AF-A0A7W1V6W4-F1
#
_cell.length_a   1.000
_cell.length_b   1.000
_cell.length_c   1.000
_cell.angle_alpha   90.00
_cell.angle_beta   90.00
_cell.angle_gamma   90.00
#
_symmetry.space_group_name_H-M   'P 1'
#
loop_
_entity.id
_entity.type
_entity.pdbx_description
1 polymer ?
#
loop_
_entity_poly.entity_id
_entity_poly.type
_entity_poly.pdbx_seq_one_letter_code
_entity_poly.pdbx_strand_id
1 'polypeptide(L)'
;MKSNSIPTCVEHSQPKQWQLTTFEYDEDGITVRVPNIYAWVCPENGEASFTAETVDELILTVRDLLETAKRAKSRRASPNEFIVTLN
;
A
#
# COMPACT_ATOMS: atom_id res chain seq x y z
N MET A 1 -14.97 3.26 25.26
CA MET A 1 -13.58 3.57 25.66
C MET A 1 -12.67 2.70 24.81
N LYS A 2 -12.05 3.23 23.74
CA LYS A 2 -11.06 2.46 22.95
C LYS A 2 -9.79 2.41 23.79
N SER A 3 -9.41 1.23 24.28
CA SER A 3 -8.14 1.03 24.98
C SER A 3 -7.00 1.37 24.03
N ASN A 4 -6.37 2.53 24.21
CA ASN A 4 -5.17 2.96 23.48
C ASN A 4 -3.95 2.16 23.96
N SER A 5 -4.00 0.83 23.84
CA SER A 5 -2.87 -0.03 24.15
C SER A 5 -1.87 0.05 23.00
N ILE A 6 -0.68 0.56 23.29
CA ILE A 6 0.45 0.56 22.36
C ILE A 6 0.71 -0.90 21.95
N PRO A 7 0.65 -1.26 20.66
CA PRO A 7 0.91 -2.62 20.23
C PRO A 7 2.36 -2.99 20.52
N THR A 8 2.57 -4.23 20.95
CA THR A 8 3.89 -4.80 21.17
C THR A 8 4.33 -5.53 19.92
N CYS A 9 5.59 -5.35 19.50
CA CYS A 9 6.17 -6.19 18.46
C CYS A 9 6.34 -7.61 19.02
N VAL A 10 5.75 -8.61 18.36
CA VAL A 10 5.75 -10.00 18.85
C VAL A 10 7.16 -10.59 18.87
N GLU A 11 7.97 -10.27 17.87
CA GLU A 11 9.34 -10.78 17.72
C GLU A 11 10.29 -10.22 18.78
N HIS A 12 10.23 -8.90 19.02
CA HIS A 12 11.17 -8.20 19.90
C HIS A 12 10.64 -7.95 21.33
N SER A 13 9.37 -8.30 21.61
CA SER A 13 8.70 -8.12 22.90
C SER A 13 8.78 -6.68 23.46
N GLN A 14 8.80 -5.68 22.59
CA GLN A 14 8.92 -4.27 22.96
C GLN A 14 7.77 -3.43 22.38
N PRO A 15 7.39 -2.31 23.03
CA PRO A 15 6.35 -1.43 22.52
C PRO A 15 6.78 -0.79 21.20
N LYS A 16 5.87 -0.77 20.23
CA LYS A 16 6.08 -0.04 18.99
C LYS A 16 6.04 1.47 19.23
N GLN A 17 6.65 2.22 18.32
CA GLN A 17 6.69 3.68 18.36
C GLN A 17 5.72 4.28 17.34
N TRP A 18 5.01 5.34 17.72
CA TRP A 18 4.13 6.06 16.80
C TRP A 18 4.95 6.98 15.90
N GLN A 19 5.09 6.63 14.63
CA GLN A 19 5.91 7.39 13.68
C GLN A 19 5.38 7.28 12.26
N LEU A 20 5.91 8.14 11.38
CA LEU A 20 5.64 8.09 9.95
C LEU A 20 6.36 6.91 9.31
N THR A 21 5.67 6.22 8.41
CA THR A 21 6.23 5.15 7.60
C THR A 21 5.66 5.20 6.18
N THR A 22 6.17 4.32 5.32
CA THR A 22 5.64 4.09 3.98
C THR A 22 4.94 2.73 3.97
N PHE A 23 3.67 2.71 3.60
CA PHE A 23 2.97 1.48 3.31
C PHE A 23 3.34 1.00 1.90
N GLU A 24 3.60 -0.29 1.75
CA GLU A 24 3.93 -0.91 0.47
C GLU A 24 3.07 -2.16 0.27
N TYR A 25 2.49 -2.29 -0.93
CA TYR A 25 1.72 -3.45 -1.35
C TYR A 25 2.13 -3.83 -2.76
N ASP A 26 2.42 -5.11 -2.99
CA ASP A 26 2.80 -5.65 -4.29
C ASP A 26 1.82 -6.74 -4.72
N GLU A 27 1.34 -6.64 -5.95
CA GLU A 27 0.48 -7.64 -6.57
C GLU A 27 0.63 -7.62 -8.10
N ASP A 28 0.77 -8.80 -8.73
CA ASP A 28 0.87 -8.94 -10.19
C ASP A 28 1.97 -8.08 -10.84
N GLY A 29 3.06 -7.83 -10.11
CA GLY A 29 4.17 -6.96 -10.53
C GLY A 29 3.80 -5.47 -10.56
N ILE A 30 2.77 -5.06 -9.83
CA ILE A 30 2.39 -3.67 -9.58
C ILE A 30 2.64 -3.40 -8.10
N THR A 31 3.57 -2.49 -7.82
CA THR A 31 3.89 -2.05 -6.46
C THR A 31 3.22 -0.70 -6.18
N VAL A 32 2.35 -0.65 -5.16
CA VAL A 32 1.72 0.56 -4.64
C VAL A 32 2.46 0.99 -3.38
N ARG A 33 2.95 2.23 -3.35
CA ARG A 33 3.67 2.80 -2.22
C ARG A 33 2.96 4.07 -1.76
N VAL A 34 2.54 4.09 -0.49
CA VAL A 34 1.87 5.24 0.11
C VAL A 34 2.75 5.78 1.24
N PRO A 35 3.49 6.89 1.01
CA PRO A 35 4.40 7.45 2.00
C PRO A 35 3.65 8.29 3.04
N ASN A 36 4.35 8.63 4.13
CA ASN A 36 3.92 9.58 5.16
C ASN A 36 2.63 9.17 5.90
N ILE A 37 2.47 7.88 6.19
CA ILE A 37 1.36 7.37 6.99
C ILE A 37 1.84 7.14 8.42
N TYR A 38 1.04 7.61 9.39
CA TYR A 38 1.31 7.28 10.79
C TYR A 38 0.92 5.85 11.12
N ALA A 39 1.84 5.14 11.78
CA ALA A 39 1.64 3.78 12.26
C ALA A 39 2.43 3.54 13.55
N TRP A 40 2.08 2.46 14.24
CA TRP A 40 2.93 1.89 15.27
C TRP A 40 4.00 1.04 14.62
N VAL A 41 5.26 1.45 14.70
CA VAL A 41 6.38 0.81 14.02
C VAL A 41 7.35 0.24 15.05
N CYS A 42 7.77 -1.01 14.87
CA CYS A 42 8.84 -1.60 15.67
C CYS A 42 10.17 -0.88 15.34
N PRO A 43 10.90 -0.37 16.35
CA PRO A 43 12.16 0.35 16.10
C PRO A 43 13.29 -0.57 15.59
N GLU A 44 13.21 -1.89 15.82
CA GLU A 44 14.27 -2.83 15.44
C GLU A 44 14.16 -3.29 13.98
N ASN A 45 12.96 -3.70 13.55
CA ASN A 45 12.75 -4.34 12.23
C ASN A 45 11.81 -3.54 11.31
N GLY A 46 11.24 -2.43 11.77
CA GLY A 46 10.32 -1.61 10.98
C GLY A 46 8.90 -2.19 10.83
N GLU A 47 8.55 -3.26 11.55
CA GLU A 47 7.22 -3.87 11.47
C GLU A 47 6.12 -2.88 11.89
N ALA A 48 5.29 -2.47 10.92
CA ALA A 48 4.22 -1.50 11.12
C ALA A 48 2.89 -2.16 11.50
N SER A 49 2.14 -1.52 12.40
CA SER A 49 0.75 -1.81 12.71
C SER A 49 -0.06 -0.53 12.57
N PHE A 50 -1.10 -0.59 11.74
CA PHE A 50 -1.96 0.53 11.40
C PHE A 50 -3.24 0.52 12.23
N THR A 51 -3.86 1.69 12.39
CA THR A 51 -5.19 1.77 13.00
C THR A 51 -6.25 1.23 12.03
N ALA A 52 -7.40 0.78 12.53
CA ALA A 52 -8.50 0.32 11.68
C ALA A 52 -8.91 1.40 10.65
N GLU A 53 -9.02 2.66 11.10
CA GLU A 53 -9.35 3.81 10.26
C GLU A 53 -8.31 4.01 9.14
N THR A 54 -7.01 3.89 9.45
CA THR A 54 -5.94 3.96 8.45
C THR A 54 -5.97 2.78 7.48
N VAL A 55 -6.29 1.58 7.96
CA VAL A 55 -6.41 0.38 7.11
C VAL A 55 -7.56 0.51 6.12
N ASP A 56 -8.72 1.02 6.56
CA ASP A 56 -9.88 1.23 5.68
C ASP A 56 -9.53 2.19 4.53
N GLU A 57 -8.88 3.32 4.82
CA GLU A 57 -8.42 4.29 3.81
C GLU A 57 -7.36 3.70 2.87
N LEU A 58 -6.42 2.91 3.42
CA LEU A 58 -5.39 2.21 2.63
C LEU A 58 -6.02 1.20 1.66
N ILE A 59 -7.01 0.43 2.10
CA ILE A 59 -7.70 -0.56 1.26
C ILE A 59 -8.37 0.13 0.07
N LEU A 60 -9.07 1.24 0.30
CA LEU A 60 -9.73 2.00 -0.76
C LEU A 60 -8.71 2.56 -1.75
N THR A 61 -7.64 3.17 -1.24
CA THR A 61 -6.55 3.75 -2.05
C THR A 61 -5.86 2.69 -2.90
N VAL A 62 -5.46 1.57 -2.29
CA VAL A 62 -4.75 0.49 -2.98
C VAL A 62 -5.62 -0.11 -4.08
N ARG A 63 -6.92 -0.36 -3.81
CA ARG A 63 -7.84 -0.89 -4.81
C ARG A 63 -7.96 0.00 -6.05
N ASP A 64 -8.16 1.31 -5.86
CA ASP A 64 -8.31 2.25 -6.97
C ASP A 64 -7.04 2.33 -7.84
N LEU A 65 -5.88 2.40 -7.18
CA LEU A 65 -4.58 2.45 -7.86
C LEU A 65 -4.27 1.15 -8.61
N LEU A 66 -4.55 -0.01 -8.00
CA LEU A 66 -4.35 -1.30 -8.64
C LEU A 66 -5.27 -1.49 -9.84
N GLU A 67 -6.56 -1.16 -9.73
CA GLU A 67 -7.48 -1.25 -10.85
C GLU A 67 -7.03 -0.37 -12.01
N THR A 68 -6.61 0.86 -11.72
CA THR A 68 -6.09 1.80 -12.72
C THR A 68 -4.82 1.28 -13.38
N ALA A 69 -3.87 0.77 -12.59
CA ALA A 69 -2.62 0.20 -13.08
C ALA A 69 -2.85 -1.06 -13.93
N LYS A 70 -3.74 -1.97 -13.50
CA LYS A 70 -4.14 -3.15 -14.28
C LYS A 70 -4.78 -2.75 -15.61
N ARG A 71 -5.72 -1.80 -15.62
CA ARG A 71 -6.31 -1.27 -16.86
C ARG A 71 -5.27 -0.64 -17.78
N ALA A 72 -4.28 0.08 -17.24
CA ALA A 72 -3.18 0.63 -18.03
C ALA A 72 -2.26 -0.46 -18.60
N LYS A 73 -1.94 -1.48 -17.81
CA LYS A 73 -1.13 -2.65 -18.22
C LYS A 73 -1.82 -3.42 -19.35
N SER A 74 -3.12 -3.72 -19.22
CA SER A 74 -3.89 -4.40 -20.28
C SER A 74 -3.97 -3.57 -21.56
N ARG A 75 -4.15 -2.24 -21.47
CA ARG A 75 -4.13 -1.35 -22.65
C ARG A 75 -2.78 -1.35 -23.36
N ARG A 76 -1.67 -1.40 -22.62
CA ARG A 76 -0.32 -1.48 -23.21
C ARG A 76 -0.01 -2.86 -23.79
N ALA A 77 -0.65 -3.92 -23.28
CA ALA A 77 -0.45 -5.29 -23.75
C ALA A 77 -1.25 -5.61 -25.02
N SER A 78 -2.26 -4.81 -25.38
CA SER A 78 -2.90 -4.91 -26.69
C SER A 78 -1.98 -4.31 -27.76
N PRO A 79 -1.55 -5.09 -28.79
CA PRO A 79 -0.79 -4.56 -29.91
C PRO A 79 -1.72 -3.70 -30.79
N ASN A 80 -1.84 -2.42 -30.45
CA ASN A 80 -2.50 -1.46 -31.32
C ASN A 80 -1.52 -1.03 -32.43
N GLU A 81 -1.40 -1.85 -33.47
CA GLU A 81 -0.83 -1.40 -34.74
C GLU A 81 -1.97 -0.80 -35.57
N PHE A 82 -2.03 0.54 -35.62
CA PHE A 82 -2.94 1.25 -36.50
C PHE A 82 -2.17 1.64 -37.77
N ILE A 83 -2.25 0.82 -38.83
CA ILE A 83 -1.77 1.19 -40.15
C ILE A 83 -2.88 1.98 -40.85
N VAL A 84 -2.73 3.30 -40.92
CA VAL A 84 -3.61 4.17 -41.72
C VAL A 84 -3.03 4.26 -43.12
N THR A 85 -3.73 3.72 -44.10
CA THR A 85 -3.39 3.88 -45.53
C THR A 85 -4.39 4.84 -46.15
N LEU A 86 -3.90 5.88 -46.82
CA LEU A 86 -4.70 6.83 -47.57
C LEU A 86 -4.69 6.42 -49.04
N ASN A 87 -5.87 6.36 -49.66
CA ASN A 87 -6.03 6.22 -51.11
C ASN A 87 -6.18 7.59 -51.77
#